data_AF-A0A2C9LVL1-F1
#
_entry.id   AF-A0A2C9LVL1-F1
#
_cell.length_a   1.000
_cell.length_b   1.000
_cell.length_c   1.000
_cell.angle_alpha   90.00
_cell.angle_beta   90.00
_cell.angle_gamma   90.00
#
_symmetry.space_group_name_H-M   'P 1'
#
loop_
_entity.id
_entity.type
_entity.pdbx_description
1 polymer ?
#
loop_
_entity_poly.entity_id
_entity_poly.type
_entity_poly.pdbx_seq_one_letter_code
_entity_poly.pdbx_strand_id
1 'polypeptide(L)'
;MEMTVKKSQICPPVSARNESFQPELCAKDAVGECHDPACPLSHFQVCDFCKKPKLHPTNNSERSQHLKDCLFEQSKDKTCEVCLETILQPQSENRFGLQQNCKHCVCFDCLRRWNQNKKMANHKACPTCRTDSGCILSSRYWIEPVEVKGPVMQYVKELLENTVKPNSTVYEIIELIC
;
A
#
# COMPACT_ATOMS: atom_id res chain seq x y z
N MET A 1 -74.85 -8.14 20.85
CA MET A 1 -73.79 -8.97 20.25
C MET A 1 -73.15 -8.15 19.14
N GLU A 2 -72.09 -7.44 19.47
CA GLU A 2 -71.21 -6.84 18.48
C GLU A 2 -70.37 -7.93 17.83
N MET A 3 -70.12 -7.83 16.51
CA MET A 3 -68.74 -7.79 15.99
C MET A 3 -68.74 -7.30 14.55
N THR A 4 -67.86 -6.33 14.38
CA THR A 4 -67.66 -5.36 13.30
C THR A 4 -66.80 -5.91 12.17
N VAL A 5 -67.15 -5.51 10.94
CA VAL A 5 -66.31 -5.57 9.74
C VAL A 5 -65.11 -4.64 9.92
N LYS A 6 -63.88 -5.15 9.83
CA LYS A 6 -62.66 -4.33 9.90
C LYS A 6 -62.25 -3.81 8.52
N LYS A 7 -62.23 -2.48 8.42
CA LYS A 7 -61.71 -1.67 7.31
C LYS A 7 -60.19 -1.76 7.19
N SER A 8 -59.75 -1.60 5.95
CA SER A 8 -58.41 -1.34 5.46
C SER A 8 -57.69 -0.16 6.16
N GLN A 9 -56.39 -0.33 6.42
CA GLN A 9 -55.40 0.69 6.79
C GLN A 9 -54.11 0.32 6.02
N ILE A 10 -53.80 0.91 4.87
CA ILE A 10 -53.05 2.18 4.67
C ILE A 10 -51.91 2.32 5.69
N CYS A 11 -50.71 1.91 5.28
CA CYS A 11 -49.46 2.18 6.00
C CYS A 11 -49.14 3.68 5.97
N PRO A 12 -48.64 4.26 7.07
CA PRO A 12 -48.34 5.69 7.15
C PRO A 12 -47.14 6.08 6.27
N PRO A 13 -47.05 7.35 5.83
CA PRO A 13 -45.96 7.82 5.01
C PRO A 13 -44.66 7.82 5.83
N VAL A 14 -43.61 7.22 5.24
CA VAL A 14 -42.27 7.20 5.82
C VAL A 14 -41.72 8.62 5.79
N SER A 15 -41.85 9.30 6.93
CA SER A 15 -41.23 10.59 7.15
C SER A 15 -39.71 10.49 7.05
N ALA A 16 -39.16 11.46 6.31
CA ALA A 16 -37.75 11.77 6.11
C ALA A 16 -36.78 11.23 7.17
N ARG A 17 -35.85 10.38 6.73
CA ARG A 17 -34.52 10.25 7.34
C ARG A 17 -33.49 10.60 6.29
N ASN A 18 -32.92 11.80 6.43
CA ASN A 18 -31.64 12.12 5.83
C ASN A 18 -30.61 12.09 6.96
N GLU A 19 -30.01 10.93 7.17
CA GLU A 19 -28.79 10.76 7.96
C GLU A 19 -27.87 9.91 7.10
N SER A 20 -26.69 10.44 6.82
CA SER A 20 -25.59 9.86 6.05
C SER A 20 -25.51 8.33 6.18
N PHE A 21 -26.02 7.61 5.19
CA PHE A 21 -25.97 6.15 5.12
C PHE A 21 -24.50 5.76 4.91
N GLN A 22 -23.78 5.48 5.99
CA GLN A 22 -22.52 4.76 5.90
C GLN A 22 -22.89 3.27 5.86
N PRO A 23 -22.76 2.59 4.72
CA PRO A 23 -23.09 1.17 4.64
C PRO A 23 -22.23 0.40 5.64
N GLU A 24 -22.87 -0.45 6.45
CA GLU A 24 -22.18 -1.30 7.42
C GLU A 24 -21.15 -2.19 6.71
N LEU A 25 -19.97 -2.35 7.32
CA LEU A 25 -18.91 -3.18 6.77
C LEU A 25 -19.26 -4.67 6.88
N CYS A 26 -18.96 -5.42 5.83
CA CYS A 26 -19.14 -6.86 5.81
C CYS A 26 -18.09 -7.54 6.71
N ALA A 27 -18.49 -8.01 7.89
CA ALA A 27 -17.60 -8.73 8.81
C ALA A 27 -16.98 -9.99 8.19
N LYS A 28 -17.71 -10.67 7.27
CA LYS A 28 -17.20 -11.84 6.54
C LYS A 28 -16.14 -11.44 5.51
N ASP A 29 -16.29 -10.29 4.86
CA ASP A 29 -15.29 -9.79 3.91
C ASP A 29 -14.01 -9.37 4.63
N ALA A 30 -14.12 -8.79 5.84
CA ALA A 30 -12.97 -8.43 6.68
C ALA A 30 -12.01 -9.59 6.96
N VAL A 31 -12.51 -10.83 6.94
CA VAL A 31 -11.76 -12.07 7.12
C VAL A 31 -11.54 -12.85 5.82
N GLY A 32 -12.04 -12.36 4.69
CA GLY A 32 -11.88 -12.97 3.36
C GLY A 32 -12.85 -14.13 3.06
N GLU A 33 -13.96 -14.22 3.79
CA GLU A 33 -14.96 -15.31 3.69
C GLU A 33 -16.25 -14.88 2.98
N CYS A 34 -16.38 -13.61 2.58
CA CYS A 34 -17.50 -13.16 1.77
C CYS A 34 -17.21 -13.41 0.27
N HIS A 35 -18.03 -14.24 -0.37
CA HIS A 35 -17.94 -14.54 -1.81
C HIS A 35 -19.17 -14.07 -2.60
N ASP A 36 -20.10 -13.36 -1.96
CA ASP A 36 -21.31 -12.87 -2.60
C ASP A 36 -21.04 -11.56 -3.35
N PRO A 37 -21.03 -11.55 -4.70
CA PRO A 37 -20.84 -10.32 -5.46
C PRO A 37 -22.00 -9.33 -5.32
N ALA A 38 -23.16 -9.77 -4.80
CA ALA A 38 -24.32 -8.94 -4.54
C ALA A 38 -24.50 -8.63 -3.04
N CYS A 39 -23.44 -8.80 -2.23
CA CYS A 39 -23.51 -8.51 -0.79
C CYS A 39 -23.98 -7.06 -0.57
N PRO A 40 -25.03 -6.84 0.24
CA PRO A 40 -25.55 -5.49 0.49
C PRO A 40 -24.66 -4.66 1.44
N LEU A 41 -23.67 -5.29 2.07
CA LEU A 41 -22.73 -4.67 2.99
C LEU A 41 -21.48 -4.16 2.26
N SER A 42 -20.82 -3.14 2.82
CA SER A 42 -19.61 -2.59 2.22
C SER A 42 -18.41 -3.51 2.45
N HIS A 43 -17.71 -3.85 1.38
CA HIS A 43 -16.50 -4.67 1.42
C HIS A 43 -15.24 -3.80 1.56
N PHE A 44 -14.19 -4.39 2.12
CA PHE A 44 -12.86 -3.81 2.15
C PHE A 44 -12.24 -3.83 0.76
N GLN A 45 -11.41 -2.83 0.49
CA GLN A 45 -10.58 -2.81 -0.70
C GLN A 45 -9.36 -3.73 -0.51
N VAL A 46 -8.89 -4.29 -1.62
CA VAL A 46 -7.72 -5.16 -1.63
C VAL A 46 -6.46 -4.31 -1.49
N CYS A 47 -5.59 -4.68 -0.55
CA CYS A 47 -4.29 -4.05 -0.37
C CYS A 47 -3.30 -4.49 -1.46
N ASP A 48 -2.62 -3.55 -2.11
CA ASP A 48 -1.65 -3.85 -3.17
C ASP A 48 -0.41 -4.63 -2.69
N PHE A 49 -0.13 -4.60 -1.38
CA PHE A 49 1.02 -5.26 -0.78
C PHE A 49 0.73 -6.68 -0.31
N CYS A 50 -0.30 -6.88 0.52
CA CYS A 50 -0.64 -8.21 1.04
C CYS A 50 -1.71 -8.96 0.23
N LYS A 51 -2.33 -8.30 -0.76
CA LYS A 51 -3.42 -8.83 -1.62
C LYS A 51 -4.65 -9.34 -0.85
N LYS A 52 -4.87 -8.85 0.37
CA LYS A 52 -6.04 -9.18 1.21
C LYS A 52 -7.04 -8.02 1.27
N PRO A 53 -8.35 -8.28 1.44
CA PRO A 53 -9.38 -7.25 1.63
C PRO A 53 -9.24 -6.66 3.04
N LYS A 54 -8.36 -5.67 3.19
CA LYS A 54 -8.00 -5.07 4.49
C LYS A 54 -8.04 -3.54 4.50
N LEU A 55 -8.18 -2.90 3.33
CA LEU A 55 -8.27 -1.44 3.25
C LEU A 55 -9.70 -1.01 3.47
N HIS A 56 -9.94 -0.16 4.47
CA HIS A 56 -11.27 0.39 4.70
C HIS A 56 -11.71 1.22 3.46
N PRO A 57 -12.95 1.08 2.96
CA PRO A 57 -13.39 1.74 1.72
C PRO A 57 -13.34 3.28 1.77
N THR A 58 -13.63 3.89 2.93
CA THR A 58 -13.67 5.36 3.10
C THR A 58 -12.80 5.94 4.22
N ASN A 59 -12.32 5.14 5.19
CA ASN A 59 -11.54 5.62 6.34
C ASN A 59 -10.04 5.63 6.02
N ASN A 60 -9.51 6.81 5.68
CA ASN A 60 -8.10 6.98 5.34
C ASN A 60 -7.15 6.68 6.51
N SER A 61 -7.56 6.90 7.76
CA SER A 61 -6.71 6.62 8.93
C SER A 61 -6.46 5.11 9.06
N GLU A 62 -7.51 4.31 8.95
CA GLU A 62 -7.41 2.84 9.00
C GLU A 62 -6.64 2.29 7.79
N ARG A 63 -6.84 2.87 6.61
CA ARG A 63 -6.05 2.54 5.42
C ARG A 63 -4.56 2.78 5.64
N SER A 64 -4.19 3.98 6.09
CA SER A 64 -2.80 4.35 6.35
C SER A 64 -2.17 3.49 7.43
N GLN A 65 -2.92 3.17 8.50
CA GLN A 65 -2.46 2.27 9.55
C GLN A 65 -2.18 0.87 8.99
N HIS A 66 -3.11 0.31 8.20
CA HIS A 66 -2.90 -0.98 7.54
C HIS A 66 -1.67 -0.96 6.62
N LEU A 67 -1.51 0.07 5.78
CA LEU A 67 -0.37 0.16 4.86
C LEU A 67 0.95 0.20 5.62
N LYS A 68 1.03 0.95 6.72
CA LYS A 68 2.21 1.01 7.59
C LYS A 68 2.55 -0.36 8.20
N ASP A 69 1.55 -1.04 8.76
CA ASP A 69 1.74 -2.36 9.37
C ASP A 69 2.10 -3.41 8.32
N CYS A 70 1.45 -3.37 7.17
CA CYS A 70 1.71 -4.27 6.05
C CYS A 70 3.13 -4.10 5.50
N LEU A 71 3.58 -2.86 5.31
CA LEU A 71 4.94 -2.54 4.87
C LEU A 71 5.98 -2.97 5.91
N PHE A 72 5.72 -2.73 7.20
CA PHE A 72 6.58 -3.20 8.29
C PHE A 72 6.75 -4.72 8.26
N GLU A 73 5.64 -5.46 8.19
CA GLU A 73 5.64 -6.93 8.16
C GLU A 73 6.40 -7.50 6.95
N GLN A 74 6.33 -6.84 5.80
CA GLN A 74 7.11 -7.23 4.61
C GLN A 74 8.60 -6.90 4.71
N SER A 75 8.97 -5.96 5.58
CA SER A 75 10.31 -5.39 5.65
C SER A 75 11.15 -5.95 6.79
N LYS A 76 10.52 -6.38 7.90
CA LYS A 76 11.19 -6.68 9.18
C LYS A 76 12.29 -7.74 9.09
N ASP A 77 12.15 -8.71 8.20
CA ASP A 77 13.09 -9.82 8.06
C ASP A 77 13.99 -9.69 6.81
N LYS A 78 13.91 -8.57 6.08
CA LYS A 78 14.67 -8.37 4.85
C LYS A 78 16.13 -8.01 5.17
N THR A 79 17.03 -8.77 4.56
CA THR A 79 18.48 -8.58 4.67
C THR A 79 19.05 -7.98 3.39
N CYS A 80 20.14 -7.23 3.52
CA CYS A 80 20.90 -6.72 2.39
C CYS A 80 21.68 -7.86 1.72
N GLU A 81 21.52 -8.07 0.42
CA GLU A 81 22.26 -9.10 -0.32
C GLU A 81 23.76 -8.82 -0.45
N VAL A 82 24.21 -7.60 -0.12
CA VAL A 82 25.61 -7.19 -0.21
C VAL A 82 26.33 -7.29 1.13
N CYS A 83 25.80 -6.68 2.20
CA CYS A 83 26.42 -6.74 3.54
C CYS A 83 25.84 -7.82 4.45
N LEU A 84 24.75 -8.49 4.04
CA LEU A 84 24.05 -9.55 4.77
C LEU A 84 23.40 -9.11 6.10
N GLU A 85 23.37 -7.81 6.38
CA GLU A 85 22.72 -7.26 7.56
C GLU A 85 21.21 -7.11 7.36
N THR A 86 20.44 -7.30 8.44
CA THR A 86 19.02 -6.92 8.46
C THR A 86 18.89 -5.41 8.34
N ILE A 87 18.06 -4.94 7.41
CA ILE A 87 17.98 -3.51 7.10
C ILE A 87 17.07 -2.78 8.09
N LEU A 88 15.85 -3.29 8.31
CA LEU A 88 14.89 -2.68 9.23
C LEU A 88 15.19 -3.14 10.67
N GLN A 89 15.91 -2.32 11.43
CA GLN A 89 16.25 -2.61 12.83
C GLN A 89 15.82 -1.46 13.75
N PRO A 90 15.38 -1.73 15.00
CA PRO A 90 14.86 -0.70 15.90
C PRO A 90 15.82 0.44 16.24
N GLN A 91 17.13 0.22 16.13
CA GLN A 91 18.18 1.17 16.50
C GLN A 91 19.02 1.63 15.29
N SER A 92 18.60 1.29 14.08
CA SER A 92 19.36 1.58 12.86
C SER A 92 18.63 2.60 12.00
N GLU A 93 19.38 3.57 11.50
CA GLU A 93 18.93 4.48 10.43
C GLU A 93 19.15 3.86 9.03
N ASN A 94 19.47 2.56 8.96
CA ASN A 94 19.60 1.84 7.71
C ASN A 94 18.27 1.89 6.95
N ARG A 95 18.39 2.17 5.65
CA ARG A 95 17.26 2.28 4.73
C ARG A 95 17.42 1.28 3.60
N PHE A 96 16.31 0.88 3.00
CA PHE A 96 16.31 0.12 1.76
C PHE A 96 16.73 1.02 0.59
N GLY A 97 17.62 0.51 -0.25
CA GLY A 97 17.95 1.08 -1.54
C GLY A 97 17.08 0.45 -2.61
N LEU A 98 15.98 1.12 -2.98
CA LEU A 98 15.07 0.63 -4.01
C LEU A 98 15.62 0.94 -5.41
N GLN A 99 15.46 -0.03 -6.31
CA GLN A 99 15.79 0.07 -7.73
C GLN A 99 14.59 -0.34 -8.59
N GLN A 100 14.39 0.35 -9.70
CA GLN A 100 13.20 0.18 -10.55
C GLN A 100 13.12 -1.20 -11.22
N ASN A 101 14.24 -1.70 -11.75
CA ASN A 101 14.23 -2.80 -12.73
C ASN A 101 14.67 -4.16 -12.15
N CYS A 102 14.79 -4.30 -10.83
CA CYS A 102 15.16 -5.57 -10.21
C CYS A 102 14.48 -5.77 -8.85
N LYS A 103 14.46 -7.02 -8.38
CA LYS A 103 13.86 -7.41 -7.08
C LYS A 103 14.87 -7.59 -5.94
N HIS A 104 16.14 -7.27 -6.16
CA HIS A 104 17.20 -7.52 -5.20
C HIS A 104 17.13 -6.55 -4.02
N CYS A 105 17.21 -7.09 -2.81
CA CYS A 105 17.11 -6.33 -1.58
C CYS A 105 18.51 -5.85 -1.15
N VAL A 106 18.76 -4.55 -1.25
CA VAL A 106 20.06 -3.95 -0.94
C VAL A 106 19.84 -2.75 -0.02
N CYS A 107 20.68 -2.60 1.01
CA CYS A 107 20.62 -1.40 1.85
C CYS A 107 21.13 -0.17 1.07
N PHE A 108 20.60 1.00 1.41
CA PHE A 108 20.89 2.24 0.71
C PHE A 108 22.39 2.58 0.76
N ASP A 109 23.10 2.25 1.84
CA ASP A 109 24.54 2.51 1.95
C ASP A 109 25.39 1.60 1.07
N CYS A 110 25.03 0.31 0.92
CA CYS A 110 25.69 -0.56 -0.03
C CYS A 110 25.45 -0.08 -1.45
N LEU A 111 24.21 0.30 -1.77
CA LEU A 111 23.86 0.80 -3.09
C LEU A 111 24.53 2.14 -3.41
N ARG A 112 24.61 3.06 -2.45
CA ARG A 112 25.31 4.33 -2.61
C ARG A 112 26.79 4.13 -2.88
N ARG A 113 27.47 3.27 -2.10
CA ARG A 113 28.88 2.92 -2.33
C ARG A 113 29.11 2.29 -3.69
N TRP A 114 28.21 1.39 -4.11
CA TRP A 114 28.22 0.80 -5.45
C TRP A 114 28.15 1.87 -6.55
N ASN A 115 27.15 2.75 -6.48
CA ASN A 115 26.95 3.85 -7.43
C ASN A 115 28.09 4.87 -7.46
N GLN A 116 28.90 4.97 -6.40
CA GLN A 116 30.04 5.88 -6.36
C GLN A 116 31.30 5.32 -7.06
N ASN A 117 31.34 4.01 -7.36
CA ASN A 117 32.50 3.38 -8.00
C ASN A 117 32.54 3.62 -9.51
N LYS A 118 32.80 4.88 -9.92
CA LYS A 118 32.83 5.32 -11.33
C LYS A 118 33.85 4.58 -12.21
N LYS A 119 34.77 3.80 -11.62
CA LYS A 119 35.73 2.96 -12.36
C LYS A 119 35.06 1.72 -12.98
N MET A 120 33.91 1.30 -12.45
CA MET A 120 33.14 0.19 -13.00
C MET A 120 32.12 0.72 -14.02
N ALA A 121 32.10 0.17 -15.23
CA ALA A 121 31.17 0.61 -16.27
C ALA A 121 29.70 0.48 -15.84
N ASN A 122 29.38 -0.56 -15.07
CA ASN A 122 28.04 -0.85 -14.57
C ASN A 122 27.80 -0.40 -13.12
N HIS A 123 28.51 0.64 -12.66
CA HIS A 123 28.33 1.18 -11.30
C HIS A 123 26.90 1.68 -11.02
N LYS A 124 26.10 2.00 -12.04
CA LYS A 124 24.69 2.42 -11.88
C LYS A 124 23.69 1.26 -11.90
N ALA A 125 24.15 0.04 -12.17
CA ALA A 125 23.31 -1.13 -12.23
C ALA A 125 23.12 -1.78 -10.85
N CYS A 126 22.18 -2.72 -10.74
CA CYS A 126 22.03 -3.54 -9.54
C CYS A 126 23.34 -4.24 -9.16
N PRO A 127 23.83 -4.18 -7.90
CA PRO A 127 25.05 -4.88 -7.51
C PRO A 127 24.93 -6.41 -7.62
N THR A 128 23.72 -6.96 -7.42
CA THR A 128 23.46 -8.41 -7.51
C THR A 128 23.34 -8.87 -8.96
N CYS A 129 22.43 -8.31 -9.75
CA CYS A 129 22.11 -8.84 -11.09
C CYS A 129 22.57 -7.98 -12.27
N ARG A 130 23.20 -6.83 -12.02
CA ARG A 130 23.72 -5.92 -13.05
C ARG A 130 22.67 -5.39 -14.03
N THR A 131 21.38 -5.51 -13.74
CA THR A 131 20.32 -4.82 -14.48
C THR A 131 20.46 -3.32 -14.27
N ASP A 132 20.45 -2.54 -15.35
CA ASP A 132 20.50 -1.09 -15.27
C ASP A 132 19.29 -0.55 -14.51
N SER A 133 19.57 0.19 -13.44
CA SER A 133 18.58 0.84 -12.59
C SER A 133 18.74 2.36 -12.78
N GLY A 134 17.82 2.99 -13.50
CA GLY A 134 17.95 4.41 -13.88
C GLY A 134 18.07 5.37 -12.70
N CYS A 135 17.30 5.14 -11.63
CA CYS A 135 17.36 5.88 -10.37
C CYS A 135 17.37 4.93 -9.17
N ILE A 136 17.86 5.46 -8.03
CA ILE A 136 17.80 4.80 -6.73
C ILE A 136 16.96 5.64 -5.77
N LEU A 137 16.20 4.99 -4.90
CA LEU A 137 15.40 5.65 -3.87
C LEU A 137 15.76 5.09 -2.50
N SER A 138 15.93 5.98 -1.52
CA SER A 138 16.09 5.60 -0.11
C SER A 138 14.71 5.46 0.52
N SER A 139 14.43 4.29 1.09
CA SER A 139 13.11 3.96 1.64
C SER A 139 13.22 3.34 3.02
N ARG A 140 12.33 3.71 3.96
CA ARG A 140 12.24 3.06 5.27
C ARG A 140 11.73 1.63 5.18
N TYR A 141 10.84 1.33 4.23
CA TYR A 141 10.25 0.01 4.05
C TYR A 141 10.62 -0.61 2.72
N TRP A 142 10.67 -1.93 2.67
CA TRP A 142 10.87 -2.68 1.44
C TRP A 142 9.59 -2.69 0.60
N ILE A 143 9.74 -2.47 -0.71
CA ILE A 143 8.66 -2.55 -1.68
C ILE A 143 9.02 -3.63 -2.69
N GLU A 144 8.29 -4.75 -2.64
CA GLU A 144 8.51 -5.89 -3.53
C GLU A 144 7.63 -5.88 -4.78
N PRO A 145 6.30 -5.65 -4.69
CA PRO A 145 5.42 -5.72 -5.85
C PRO A 145 5.87 -4.76 -6.96
N VAL A 146 6.12 -5.28 -8.15
CA VAL A 146 6.67 -4.50 -9.28
C VAL A 146 5.64 -3.45 -9.73
N GLU A 147 4.37 -3.83 -9.69
CA GLU A 147 3.22 -2.98 -9.99
C GLU A 147 3.09 -1.77 -9.05
N VAL A 148 3.68 -1.84 -7.85
CA VAL A 148 3.73 -0.72 -6.89
C VAL A 148 5.06 0.02 -6.98
N LYS A 149 6.17 -0.73 -6.95
CA LYS A 149 7.53 -0.17 -6.95
C LYS A 149 7.80 0.69 -8.18
N GLY A 150 7.40 0.23 -9.37
CA GLY A 150 7.62 0.96 -10.61
C GLY A 150 7.01 2.37 -10.58
N PRO A 151 5.68 2.50 -10.37
CA PRO A 151 5.01 3.79 -10.23
C PRO A 151 5.58 4.69 -9.13
N VAL A 152 5.91 4.13 -7.96
CA VAL A 152 6.52 4.90 -6.85
C VAL A 152 7.88 5.47 -7.26
N MET A 153 8.76 4.64 -7.83
CA MET A 153 10.08 5.06 -8.29
C MET A 153 10.00 6.11 -9.41
N GLN A 154 9.07 5.93 -10.36
CA GLN A 154 8.84 6.87 -11.44
C GLN A 154 8.34 8.22 -10.91
N TYR A 155 7.37 8.21 -10.01
CA TYR A 155 6.83 9.45 -9.48
C TYR A 155 7.84 10.20 -8.61
N VAL A 156 8.65 9.52 -7.80
CA VAL A 156 9.72 10.20 -7.05
C VAL A 156 10.74 10.84 -8.00
N LYS A 157 11.05 10.17 -9.12
CA LYS A 157 11.90 10.77 -10.17
C LYS A 157 11.25 12.03 -10.75
N GLU A 158 9.97 12.00 -11.09
CA GLU A 158 9.22 13.14 -11.63
C GLU A 158 9.06 14.28 -10.63
N LEU A 159 8.93 13.99 -9.33
CA LEU A 159 8.92 14.99 -8.25
C LEU A 159 10.22 15.76 -8.17
N LEU A 160 11.36 15.08 -8.27
CA LEU A 160 12.68 15.72 -8.32
C LEU A 160 12.83 16.59 -9.58
N GLU A 161 12.07 16.29 -10.63
CA GLU A 161 12.03 17.02 -11.89
C GLU A 161 10.90 18.08 -11.95
N ASN A 162 10.06 18.21 -10.90
CA ASN A 162 8.96 19.17 -10.70
C ASN A 162 7.78 19.12 -11.70
N THR A 163 7.36 17.94 -12.18
CA THR A 163 6.43 17.89 -13.33
C THR A 163 5.03 17.27 -13.11
N VAL A 164 4.71 16.58 -12.00
CA VAL A 164 3.48 15.74 -11.96
C VAL A 164 2.74 15.70 -10.61
N LYS A 165 1.39 15.54 -10.66
CA LYS A 165 0.53 15.21 -9.50
C LYS A 165 0.30 13.69 -9.41
N PRO A 166 0.44 13.08 -8.22
CA PRO A 166 0.31 11.63 -8.04
C PRO A 166 -1.16 11.19 -8.06
N ASN A 167 -1.37 9.89 -8.23
CA ASN A 167 -2.62 9.26 -7.79
C ASN A 167 -2.62 9.07 -6.26
N SER A 168 -3.79 8.88 -5.64
CA SER A 168 -3.92 8.84 -4.18
C SER A 168 -3.08 7.73 -3.53
N THR A 169 -3.05 6.53 -4.11
CA THR A 169 -2.30 5.39 -3.58
C THR A 169 -0.79 5.62 -3.57
N VAL A 170 -0.23 6.17 -4.65
CA VAL A 170 1.21 6.45 -4.76
C VAL A 170 1.63 7.52 -3.75
N TYR A 171 0.79 8.54 -3.54
CA TYR A 171 1.06 9.58 -2.53
C TYR A 171 1.05 9.02 -1.10
N GLU A 172 0.03 8.23 -0.74
CA GLU A 172 -0.08 7.57 0.56
C GLU A 172 1.16 6.70 0.86
N ILE A 173 1.65 5.97 -0.14
CA ILE A 173 2.84 5.13 0.00
C ILE A 173 4.10 5.98 0.20
N ILE A 174 4.25 7.10 -0.52
CA ILE A 174 5.44 7.95 -0.43
C ILE A 174 5.61 8.59 0.94
N GLU A 175 4.52 9.09 1.52
CA GLU A 175 4.49 9.62 2.90
C GLU A 175 4.90 8.56 3.94
N LEU A 176 4.72 7.28 3.65
CA LEU A 176 5.11 6.18 4.55
C LEU A 176 6.57 5.75 4.39
N ILE A 177 7.15 5.88 3.19
CA ILE A 177 8.46 5.32 2.86
C ILE A 177 9.60 6.34 2.82
N CYS A 178 9.32 7.62 2.53
CA CYS A 178 10.30 8.70 2.48
C CYS A 178 10.52 9.28 3.87
#